data_AF-A0A0F9CZB7-F1
#
_entry.id   AF-A0A0F9CZB7-F1
#
_cell.length_a   1.000
_cell.length_b   1.000
_cell.length_c   1.000
_cell.angle_alpha   90.00
_cell.angle_beta   90.00
_cell.angle_gamma   90.00
#
_symmetry.space_group_name_H-M   'P 1'
#
loop_
_entity.id
_entity.type
_entity.pdbx_description
1 polymer ?
#
loop_
_entity_poly.entity_id
_entity_poly.type
_entity_poly.pdbx_seq_one_letter_code
_entity_poly.pdbx_strand_id
1 'polypeptide(L)'
;MYGLNLKFLMVIKIRISTFQKKILLTMIRQPQTIYRITKIINPDAIYGKGYVETAFYTSCLRSLRNLEHKGLIKETQKGRWEKKRYNSRIAFCLTDLGKDYANKIINSIFEEFREVLRYFDILKYTFPHLKGLKLLKTE
;
A
#
# COMPACT_ATOMS: atom_id res chain seq x y z
N MET A 1 5.88 28.39 6.23
CA MET A 1 4.72 27.52 6.48
C MET A 1 4.87 26.16 5.78
N TYR A 2 5.83 25.32 6.19
CA TYR A 2 6.06 23.98 5.62
C TYR A 2 5.80 22.83 6.62
N GLY A 3 5.45 23.15 7.87
CA GLY A 3 5.40 22.17 8.97
C GLY A 3 4.17 21.24 8.97
N LEU A 4 3.04 21.66 8.39
CA LEU A 4 1.81 20.85 8.36
C LEU A 4 1.87 19.75 7.29
N ASN A 5 2.47 20.04 6.12
CA ASN A 5 2.57 19.07 5.02
C ASN A 5 3.52 17.90 5.34
N LEU A 6 4.64 18.17 6.03
CA LEU A 6 5.60 17.14 6.45
C LEU A 6 5.05 16.27 7.58
N LYS A 7 4.40 16.87 8.60
CA LYS A 7 3.78 16.11 9.68
C LYS A 7 2.65 15.20 9.16
N PHE A 8 1.85 15.68 8.21
CA PHE A 8 0.78 14.90 7.59
C PHE A 8 1.30 13.70 6.78
N LEU A 9 2.30 13.92 5.92
CA LEU A 9 2.99 12.83 5.21
C LEU A 9 3.64 11.84 6.18
N MET A 10 4.21 12.32 7.29
CA MET A 10 4.74 11.47 8.36
C MET A 10 3.64 10.61 8.98
N VAL A 11 2.49 11.17 9.34
CA VAL A 11 1.37 10.44 9.99
C VAL A 11 0.81 9.36 9.06
N ILE A 12 0.61 9.65 7.77
CA ILE A 12 0.17 8.64 6.79
C ILE A 12 1.23 7.53 6.64
N LYS A 13 2.51 7.91 6.55
CA LYS A 13 3.64 6.96 6.46
C LYS A 13 3.78 6.11 7.74
N ILE A 14 3.41 6.66 8.90
CA ILE A 14 3.42 5.99 10.22
C ILE A 14 2.23 5.03 10.38
N ARG A 15 1.03 5.28 9.82
CA ARG A 15 -0.12 4.34 9.98
C ARG A 15 -0.18 3.22 8.94
N ILE A 16 0.33 3.46 7.73
CA ILE A 16 0.62 2.41 6.72
C ILE A 16 1.89 1.61 7.12
N SER A 17 2.60 2.03 8.20
CA SER A 17 3.96 1.58 8.52
C SER A 17 4.12 0.08 8.69
N THR A 18 3.08 -0.67 9.05
CA THR A 18 3.24 -2.11 9.20
C THR A 18 3.36 -2.77 7.84
N PHE A 19 4.47 -3.48 7.67
CA PHE A 19 4.81 -4.23 6.47
C PHE A 19 3.64 -5.11 5.97
N GLN A 20 2.89 -5.71 6.90
CA GLN A 20 1.69 -6.50 6.61
C GLN A 20 0.55 -5.70 5.96
N LYS A 21 0.30 -4.45 6.38
CA LYS A 21 -0.71 -3.60 5.73
C LYS A 21 -0.32 -3.29 4.30
N LYS A 22 0.95 -2.96 4.05
CA LYS A 22 1.47 -2.73 2.69
C LYS A 22 1.24 -3.94 1.79
N ILE A 23 1.53 -5.15 2.28
CA ILE A 23 1.28 -6.41 1.57
C ILE A 23 -0.21 -6.52 1.20
N LEU A 24 -1.13 -6.37 2.16
CA LEU A 24 -2.58 -6.48 1.91
C LEU A 24 -3.06 -5.49 0.83
N LEU A 25 -2.60 -4.24 0.89
CA LEU A 25 -2.98 -3.21 -0.07
C LEU A 25 -2.53 -3.54 -1.51
N THR A 26 -1.44 -4.29 -1.70
CA THR A 26 -1.01 -4.71 -3.06
C THR A 26 -1.99 -5.67 -3.75
N MET A 27 -2.81 -6.39 -2.98
CA MET A 27 -3.72 -7.45 -3.44
C MET A 27 -5.18 -7.01 -3.58
N ILE A 28 -5.50 -5.75 -3.28
CA ILE A 28 -6.88 -5.23 -3.31
C ILE A 28 -7.56 -5.44 -4.65
N ARG A 29 -6.86 -5.12 -5.74
CA ARG A 29 -7.46 -5.15 -7.08
C ARG A 29 -7.41 -6.52 -7.73
N GLN A 30 -6.39 -7.31 -7.40
CA GLN A 30 -6.14 -8.60 -8.05
C GLN A 30 -5.19 -9.48 -7.23
N PRO A 31 -5.24 -10.81 -7.44
CA PRO A 31 -4.23 -11.71 -6.90
C PRO A 31 -2.81 -11.35 -7.36
N GLN A 32 -1.86 -11.37 -6.42
CA GLN A 32 -0.45 -11.04 -6.66
C GLN A 32 0.47 -12.19 -6.32
N THR A 33 1.52 -12.36 -7.11
CA THR A 33 2.63 -13.27 -6.77
C THR A 33 3.55 -12.59 -5.77
N ILE A 34 4.26 -13.38 -4.95
CA ILE A 34 5.25 -12.85 -4.00
C ILE A 34 6.28 -11.94 -4.68
N TYR A 35 6.73 -12.30 -5.89
CA TYR A 35 7.62 -11.48 -6.71
C TYR A 35 7.05 -10.08 -7.03
N ARG A 36 5.74 -9.99 -7.32
CA ARG A 36 5.10 -8.69 -7.56
C ARG A 36 4.93 -7.90 -6.29
N ILE A 37 4.63 -8.57 -5.18
CA ILE A 37 4.50 -7.95 -3.86
C ILE A 37 5.84 -7.35 -3.43
N THR A 38 6.94 -8.12 -3.54
CA THR A 38 8.28 -7.62 -3.24
C THR A 38 8.63 -6.44 -4.13
N LYS A 39 8.34 -6.52 -5.44
CA LYS A 39 8.57 -5.42 -6.39
C LYS A 39 7.83 -4.13 -6.04
N ILE A 40 6.57 -4.22 -5.60
CA ILE A 40 5.77 -3.04 -5.26
C ILE A 40 6.25 -2.41 -3.95
N ILE A 41 6.61 -3.23 -2.95
CA ILE A 41 6.98 -2.73 -1.62
C ILE A 41 8.41 -2.20 -1.59
N ASN A 42 9.32 -2.85 -2.32
CA ASN A 42 10.72 -2.44 -2.42
C ASN A 42 11.19 -2.60 -3.88
N PRO A 43 11.03 -1.57 -4.72
CA PRO A 43 11.41 -1.63 -6.13
C PRO A 43 12.93 -1.75 -6.33
N ASP A 44 13.73 -1.25 -5.38
CA ASP A 44 15.20 -1.28 -5.42
C ASP A 44 15.75 -2.68 -5.10
N ALA A 45 14.96 -3.52 -4.42
CA ALA A 45 15.30 -4.93 -4.15
C ALA A 45 15.20 -5.87 -5.37
N ILE A 46 15.18 -5.31 -6.59
CA ILE A 46 15.16 -6.07 -7.86
C ILE A 46 16.46 -5.84 -8.65
N TYR A 47 17.23 -4.82 -8.29
CA TYR A 47 18.41 -4.40 -9.04
C TYR A 47 19.73 -4.64 -8.29
N GLY A 48 19.72 -5.37 -7.16
CA GLY A 48 20.90 -5.57 -6.32
C GLY A 48 21.21 -7.05 -6.08
N LYS A 49 22.06 -7.66 -6.93
CA LYS A 49 22.62 -9.00 -6.72
C LYS A 49 23.16 -9.15 -5.28
N GLY A 50 22.44 -9.79 -4.35
CA GLY A 50 22.96 -10.02 -2.99
C GLY A 50 21.98 -10.54 -1.92
N TYR A 51 22.54 -10.89 -0.76
CA TYR A 51 21.88 -11.43 0.46
C TYR A 51 20.71 -10.58 1.00
N VAL A 52 20.66 -9.29 0.66
CA VAL A 52 19.61 -8.36 1.09
C VAL A 52 18.27 -8.66 0.39
N GLU A 53 18.31 -9.08 -0.87
CA GLU A 53 17.10 -9.47 -1.62
C GLU A 53 16.49 -10.75 -1.06
N THR A 54 17.31 -11.75 -0.71
CA THR A 54 16.85 -13.00 -0.07
C THR A 54 16.28 -12.76 1.33
N ALA A 55 16.88 -11.88 2.14
CA ALA A 55 16.34 -11.51 3.44
C ALA A 55 14.98 -10.78 3.34
N PHE A 56 14.82 -9.90 2.35
CA PHE A 56 13.56 -9.20 2.13
C PHE A 56 12.48 -10.14 1.57
N TYR A 57 12.84 -11.00 0.62
CA TYR A 57 11.94 -12.02 0.07
C TYR A 57 11.43 -12.98 1.16
N THR A 58 12.32 -13.48 2.02
CA THR A 58 11.94 -14.36 3.14
C THR A 58 11.05 -13.63 4.16
N SER A 59 11.29 -12.34 4.40
CA SER A 59 10.44 -11.50 5.26
C SER A 59 9.03 -11.31 4.67
N CYS A 60 8.94 -11.10 3.35
CA CYS A 60 7.67 -11.09 2.60
C CYS A 60 6.95 -12.43 2.74
N LEU A 61 7.64 -13.55 2.52
CA LEU A 61 7.05 -14.88 2.61
C LEU A 61 6.51 -15.18 4.01
N ARG A 62 7.29 -14.89 5.06
CA ARG A 62 6.86 -15.04 6.46
C ARG A 62 5.63 -14.20 6.76
N SER A 63 5.58 -12.98 6.24
CA SER A 63 4.43 -12.09 6.44
C SER A 63 3.18 -12.58 5.70
N LEU A 64 3.33 -13.15 4.51
CA LEU A 64 2.23 -13.77 3.77
C LEU A 64 1.68 -14.98 4.53
N ARG A 65 2.54 -15.87 5.04
CA ARG A 65 2.10 -17.01 5.86
C ARG A 65 1.37 -16.57 7.13
N ASN A 66 1.83 -15.52 7.80
CA ASN A 66 1.15 -14.97 8.96
C ASN A 66 -0.23 -14.37 8.61
N LEU A 67 -0.37 -13.72 7.45
CA LEU A 67 -1.65 -13.18 6.98
C LEU A 67 -2.62 -14.28 6.55
N GLU A 68 -2.09 -15.35 5.96
CA GLU A 68 -2.85 -16.56 5.60
C GLU A 68 -3.36 -17.29 6.85
N HIS A 69 -2.49 -17.49 7.85
CA HIS A 69 -2.89 -18.05 9.15
C HIS A 69 -3.97 -17.23 9.86
N LYS A 70 -3.95 -15.90 9.69
CA LYS A 70 -5.01 -15.00 10.19
C LYS A 70 -6.29 -15.03 9.36
N GLY A 71 -6.36 -15.82 8.29
CA GLY A 71 -7.51 -15.91 7.40
C GLY A 71 -7.76 -14.66 6.55
N LEU A 72 -6.79 -13.74 6.46
CA LEU A 72 -6.93 -12.49 5.70
C LEU A 72 -6.59 -12.66 4.21
N ILE A 73 -5.78 -13.66 3.89
CA ILE A 73 -5.44 -14.01 2.51
C ILE A 73 -5.52 -15.52 2.31
N LYS A 74 -5.56 -15.95 1.06
CA LYS A 74 -5.44 -17.34 0.68
C LYS A 74 -4.52 -17.51 -0.52
N GLU A 75 -3.80 -18.61 -0.57
CA GLU A 75 -3.10 -19.04 -1.78
C GLU A 75 -4.07 -19.37 -2.91
N THR A 76 -3.69 -18.98 -4.12
CA THR A 76 -4.41 -19.27 -5.36
C THR A 76 -3.38 -19.51 -6.46
N GLN A 77 -3.78 -20.21 -7.53
CA GLN A 77 -2.91 -20.42 -8.67
C GLN A 77 -3.26 -19.40 -9.76
N LYS A 78 -2.26 -18.64 -10.21
CA LYS A 78 -2.36 -17.79 -11.37
C LYS A 78 -1.67 -18.49 -12.54
N GLY A 79 -2.47 -19.13 -13.39
CA GLY A 79 -2.01 -19.81 -14.60
C GLY A 79 -2.17 -18.96 -15.85
N ARG A 80 -1.21 -19.05 -16.77
CA ARG A 80 -1.38 -18.56 -18.14
C ARG A 80 -0.77 -19.53 -19.15
N TRP A 81 -1.38 -19.61 -20.33
CA TRP A 81 -0.80 -20.29 -21.46
C TRP A 81 0.27 -19.40 -22.10
N GLU A 82 1.51 -19.88 -22.16
CA GLU A 82 2.62 -19.20 -22.83
C GLU A 82 3.23 -20.10 -23.89
N LYS A 83 3.16 -19.68 -25.15
CA LYS A 83 3.93 -20.19 -26.31
C LYS A 83 3.92 -21.71 -26.59
N LYS A 84 3.27 -22.55 -25.75
CA LYS A 84 3.01 -24.02 -25.78
C LYS A 84 3.06 -24.71 -24.39
N ARG A 85 3.21 -23.99 -23.28
CA ARG A 85 3.19 -24.55 -21.91
C ARG A 85 2.23 -23.79 -21.00
N TYR A 86 1.56 -24.49 -20.08
CA TYR A 86 0.80 -23.88 -18.99
C TYR A 86 1.76 -23.49 -17.87
N ASN A 87 1.85 -22.19 -17.59
CA ASN A 87 2.71 -21.66 -16.53
C ASN A 87 1.83 -21.24 -15.35
N SER A 88 1.75 -22.09 -14.32
CA SER A 88 1.08 -21.77 -13.05
C SER A 88 2.08 -21.22 -12.04
N ARG A 89 1.75 -20.06 -11.46
CA ARG A 89 2.49 -19.49 -10.34
C ARG A 89 1.60 -19.38 -9.12
N ILE A 90 2.16 -19.65 -7.95
CA ILE A 90 1.49 -19.38 -6.67
C ILE A 90 1.30 -17.87 -6.55
N ALA A 91 0.07 -17.47 -6.30
CA ALA A 91 -0.34 -16.11 -6.03
C ALA A 91 -1.17 -16.09 -4.75
N PHE A 92 -1.36 -14.90 -4.21
CA PHE A 92 -2.14 -14.66 -3.00
C PHE A 92 -3.25 -13.68 -3.34
N CYS A 93 -4.43 -13.91 -2.79
CA CYS A 93 -5.55 -12.98 -2.88
C CYS A 93 -6.20 -12.77 -1.51
N LEU A 94 -6.90 -11.66 -1.35
CA LEU A 94 -7.65 -11.36 -0.13
C LEU A 94 -8.86 -12.30 -0.02
N THR A 95 -9.09 -12.79 1.19
CA THR A 95 -10.40 -13.34 1.58
C THR A 95 -11.39 -12.21 1.79
N ASP A 96 -12.66 -12.50 2.04
CA ASP A 96 -13.64 -11.44 2.32
C ASP A 96 -13.32 -10.72 3.64
N LEU A 97 -12.87 -11.44 4.67
CA LEU A 97 -12.29 -10.85 5.89
C LEU A 97 -11.09 -9.94 5.58
N GLY A 98 -10.22 -10.36 4.66
CA GLY A 98 -9.08 -9.58 4.20
C GLY A 98 -9.47 -8.29 3.49
N LYS A 99 -10.49 -8.34 2.63
CA LYS A 99 -11.03 -7.17 1.93
C LYS A 99 -11.63 -6.18 2.90
N ASP A 100 -12.42 -6.64 3.85
CA ASP A 100 -13.02 -5.77 4.88
C ASP A 100 -11.94 -5.08 5.71
N TYR A 101 -10.91 -5.84 6.10
CA TYR A 101 -9.77 -5.28 6.83
C TYR A 101 -9.00 -4.25 5.99
N ALA A 102 -8.75 -4.55 4.70
CA ALA A 102 -8.09 -3.63 3.78
C ALA A 102 -8.91 -2.35 3.53
N ASN A 103 -10.23 -2.47 3.40
CA ASN A 103 -11.14 -1.35 3.24
C ASN A 103 -11.20 -0.48 4.49
N LYS A 104 -11.18 -1.07 5.70
CA LYS A 104 -11.05 -0.32 6.96
C LYS A 104 -9.76 0.51 7.01
N ILE A 105 -8.64 -0.06 6.54
CA ILE A 105 -7.37 0.68 6.45
C ILE A 105 -7.53 1.86 5.49
N ILE A 106 -8.09 1.64 4.30
CA ILE A 106 -8.30 2.69 3.30
C ILE A 106 -9.22 3.79 3.84
N ASN A 107 -10.35 3.42 4.44
CA ASN A 107 -11.31 4.39 4.98
C ASN A 107 -10.69 5.20 6.12
N SER A 108 -9.89 4.58 6.99
CA SER A 108 -9.14 5.32 8.02
C SER A 108 -8.20 6.36 7.41
N ILE A 109 -7.54 6.05 6.29
CA ILE A 109 -6.65 7.00 5.60
C ILE A 109 -7.48 8.13 4.96
N PHE A 110 -8.63 7.80 4.36
CA PHE A 110 -9.50 8.80 3.75
C PHE A 110 -10.15 9.74 4.76
N GLU A 111 -10.60 9.26 5.91
CA GLU A 111 -11.18 10.10 6.96
C GLU A 111 -10.15 11.09 7.51
N GLU A 112 -8.92 10.64 7.74
CA GLU A 112 -7.81 11.51 8.15
C GLU A 112 -7.50 12.58 7.08
N PHE A 113 -7.50 12.19 5.79
CA PHE A 113 -7.32 13.14 4.69
C PHE A 113 -8.47 14.14 4.61
N ARG A 114 -9.71 13.70 4.81
CA ARG A 114 -10.92 14.54 4.81
C ARG A 114 -10.89 15.55 5.94
N GLU A 115 -10.44 15.14 7.12
CA GLU A 115 -10.29 16.03 8.28
C GLU A 115 -9.27 17.14 7.99
N VAL A 116 -8.14 16.80 7.36
CA VAL A 116 -7.16 17.80 6.92
C VAL A 116 -7.72 18.75 5.89
N LEU A 117 -8.43 18.26 4.87
CA LEU A 117 -9.11 19.13 3.91
C LEU A 117 -10.12 20.06 4.59
N ARG A 118 -10.87 19.57 5.58
CA ARG A 118 -11.81 20.39 6.35
C ARG A 118 -11.09 21.51 7.12
N TYR A 119 -9.93 21.23 7.72
CA TYR A 119 -9.11 22.25 8.35
C TYR A 119 -8.60 23.29 7.35
N PHE A 120 -8.19 22.89 6.14
CA PHE A 120 -7.79 23.83 5.09
C PHE A 120 -8.94 24.70 4.60
N ASP A 121 -10.14 24.13 4.43
CA ASP A 121 -11.33 24.89 4.07
C ASP A 121 -11.67 25.92 5.16
N ILE A 122 -11.68 25.51 6.44
CA ILE A 122 -11.87 26.44 7.57
C ILE A 122 -10.84 27.57 7.52
N LEU A 123 -9.55 27.27 7.36
CA LEU A 123 -8.50 28.28 7.27
C LEU A 123 -8.71 29.26 6.11
N LYS A 124 -9.16 28.77 4.95
CA LYS A 124 -9.49 29.59 3.78
C LYS A 124 -10.68 30.52 4.04
N TYR A 125 -11.66 30.07 4.81
CA TYR A 125 -12.82 30.87 5.22
C TYR A 125 -12.51 31.86 6.34
N THR A 126 -11.69 31.49 7.34
CA THR A 126 -11.34 32.34 8.49
C THR A 126 -10.34 33.44 8.12
N PHE A 127 -9.46 33.19 7.15
CA PHE A 127 -8.46 34.17 6.68
C PHE A 127 -8.66 34.44 5.18
N PRO A 128 -9.71 35.19 4.79
CA PRO A 128 -10.05 35.42 3.38
C PRO A 128 -8.97 36.20 2.60
N HIS A 129 -8.03 36.86 3.29
CA HIS A 129 -6.85 37.50 2.70
C HIS A 129 -5.78 36.50 2.21
N LEU A 130 -5.87 35.22 2.59
CA LEU A 130 -5.05 34.14 2.03
C LEU A 130 -5.54 33.63 0.65
N LYS A 131 -6.56 34.28 0.06
CA LYS A 131 -7.09 34.00 -1.31
C LYS A 131 -6.02 34.03 -2.42
N GLY A 132 -4.80 34.49 -2.15
CA GLY A 132 -3.68 34.53 -3.10
C GLY A 132 -2.75 33.30 -3.10
N LEU A 133 -2.94 32.32 -2.21
CA LEU A 133 -2.12 31.09 -2.24
C LEU A 133 -2.54 30.20 -3.41
N LYS A 134 -2.02 30.51 -4.60
CA LYS A 134 -1.99 29.61 -5.75
C LYS A 134 -1.27 28.33 -5.30
N LEU A 135 -2.01 27.22 -5.21
CA LEU A 135 -1.43 25.88 -5.28
C LEU A 135 -0.63 25.84 -6.58
N LEU A 136 0.69 25.77 -6.48
CA LEU A 136 1.57 25.50 -7.61
C LEU A 136 1.10 24.17 -8.22
N LYS A 137 0.39 24.27 -9.34
CA LYS A 137 0.29 23.16 -10.29
C LYS A 137 1.71 22.91 -10.76
N THR A 138 2.36 21.88 -10.22
CA THR A 138 3.55 21.31 -10.86
C THR A 138 3.09 20.57 -12.09
N GLU A 139 3.68 20.95 -13.23
CA GLU A 139 3.62 20.28 -14.53
C GLU A 139 3.98 18.79 -14.45
#